data_AF-A0A455U281-F1
#
_entry.id   AF-A0A455U281-F1
#
_cell.length_a   1.000
_cell.length_b   1.000
_cell.length_c   1.000
_cell.angle_alpha   90.00
_cell.angle_beta   90.00
_cell.angle_gamma   90.00
#
_symmetry.space_group_name_H-M   'P 1'
#
loop_
_entity.id
_entity.type
_entity.pdbx_description
1 polymer ?
#
loop_
_entity_poly.entity_id
_entity_poly.type
_entity_poly.pdbx_seq_one_letter_code
_entity_poly.pdbx_strand_id
1 'polypeptide(L)'
;MICQHRYMNGTLRLEAMALQSQLATQLEMSDRLAPVTHIAGVDIGFEDGGETTRAAVVVLKWDPATAPELSVVEQVVNREPTRMPYIPGLLSFREIPAALGAFEKTQRFARTGDG
;
A
#
# COMPACT_ATOMS: atom_id res chain seq x y z
N MET A 1 4.48 -13.78 1.84
CA MET A 1 4.78 -13.12 0.55
C MET A 1 4.86 -14.18 -0.54
N ILE A 2 3.71 -14.63 -1.04
CA ILE A 2 3.62 -15.70 -2.06
C ILE A 2 3.39 -14.98 -3.40
N CYS A 3 4.43 -14.83 -4.21
CA CYS A 3 4.35 -14.72 -5.68
C CYS A 3 5.70 -14.28 -6.25
N GLN A 4 6.65 -15.21 -6.26
CA GLN A 4 7.69 -15.26 -7.27
C GLN A 4 7.60 -16.70 -7.82
N HIS A 5 7.32 -16.85 -9.11
CA HIS A 5 7.28 -18.11 -9.87
C HIS A 5 6.08 -19.09 -9.69
N ARG A 6 4.91 -18.80 -10.30
CA ARG A 6 4.11 -19.84 -10.99
C ARG A 6 2.92 -19.34 -11.87
N TYR A 7 3.04 -19.61 -13.18
CA TYR A 7 2.08 -19.82 -14.29
C TYR A 7 0.69 -19.11 -14.39
N MET A 8 0.56 -18.35 -15.50
CA MET A 8 -0.52 -18.37 -16.51
C MET A 8 -1.98 -18.40 -16.03
N ASN A 9 -2.54 -17.20 -15.84
CA ASN A 9 -3.88 -16.69 -16.17
C ASN A 9 -5.17 -17.35 -15.64
N GLY A 10 -5.16 -18.55 -15.05
CA GLY A 10 -6.34 -19.14 -14.39
C GLY A 10 -6.21 -19.19 -12.87
N THR A 11 -5.14 -19.82 -12.40
CA THR A 11 -4.90 -20.12 -10.99
C THR A 11 -4.65 -18.86 -10.17
N LEU A 12 -3.85 -17.91 -10.68
CA LEU A 12 -3.52 -16.67 -9.99
C LEU A 12 -4.77 -15.85 -9.61
N ARG A 13 -5.77 -15.79 -10.51
CA ARG A 13 -7.01 -15.06 -10.25
C ARG A 13 -7.81 -15.70 -9.11
N LEU A 14 -7.95 -17.02 -9.13
CA LEU A 14 -8.67 -17.77 -8.11
C LEU A 14 -7.97 -17.67 -6.74
N GLU A 15 -6.65 -17.78 -6.71
CA GLU A 15 -5.85 -17.62 -5.50
C GLU A 15 -5.97 -16.20 -4.93
N ALA A 16 -5.93 -15.17 -5.78
CA ALA A 16 -6.10 -13.78 -5.37
C ALA A 16 -7.50 -13.52 -4.81
N MET A 17 -8.56 -14.04 -5.44
CA MET A 17 -9.93 -13.93 -4.95
C MET A 17 -10.13 -14.67 -3.63
N ALA A 18 -9.54 -15.86 -3.48
CA ALA A 18 -9.55 -16.61 -2.23
C ALA A 18 -8.86 -15.81 -1.12
N LEU A 19 -7.72 -15.20 -1.40
CA LEU A 19 -7.02 -14.35 -0.43
C LEU A 19 -7.85 -13.10 -0.07
N GLN A 20 -8.49 -12.44 -1.04
CA GLN A 20 -9.41 -11.33 -0.74
C GLN A 20 -10.54 -11.76 0.19
N SER A 21 -11.17 -12.91 -0.08
CA SER A 21 -12.24 -13.44 0.78
C SER A 21 -11.75 -13.74 2.19
N GLN A 22 -10.53 -14.27 2.34
CA GLN A 22 -9.92 -14.55 3.63
C GLN A 22 -9.55 -13.27 4.39
N LEU A 23 -9.04 -12.25 3.71
CA LEU A 23 -8.67 -10.97 4.32
C LEU A 23 -9.92 -10.14 4.68
N ALA A 24 -11.00 -10.26 3.91
CA ALA A 24 -12.26 -9.57 4.17
C ALA A 24 -12.86 -9.93 5.54
N THR A 25 -12.63 -11.16 6.03
CA THR A 25 -13.11 -11.56 7.37
C THR A 25 -12.32 -10.91 8.51
N GLN A 26 -11.22 -10.22 8.22
CA GLN A 26 -10.37 -9.53 9.19
C GLN A 26 -10.60 -8.02 9.19
N LEU A 27 -11.58 -7.52 8.42
CA LEU A 27 -11.96 -6.12 8.44
C LEU A 27 -12.55 -5.74 9.80
N GLU A 28 -12.08 -4.63 10.33
CA GLU A 28 -12.61 -4.04 11.55
C GLU A 28 -13.35 -2.75 11.21
N MET A 29 -14.64 -2.73 11.55
CA MET A 29 -15.55 -1.62 11.22
C MET A 29 -15.70 -0.61 12.36
N SER A 30 -15.14 -0.91 13.54
CA SER A 30 -15.13 -0.03 14.71
C SER A 30 -13.95 0.91 14.68
N ASP A 31 -14.18 2.18 14.98
CA ASP A 31 -13.10 3.10 15.26
C ASP A 31 -12.47 2.76 16.61
N ARG A 32 -11.19 2.42 16.57
CA ARG A 32 -10.35 2.17 17.75
C ARG A 32 -9.02 2.91 17.68
N LEU A 33 -8.92 3.91 16.79
CA LEU A 33 -7.68 4.66 16.60
C LEU A 33 -7.45 5.61 17.78
N ALA A 34 -6.21 5.66 18.26
CA ALA A 34 -5.77 6.74 19.14
C ALA A 34 -5.78 8.07 18.37
N PRO A 35 -5.69 9.23 19.06
CA PRO A 35 -5.60 10.52 18.39
C PRO A 35 -4.54 10.53 17.28
N VAL A 36 -4.99 10.79 16.05
CA VAL A 36 -4.13 10.81 14.86
C VAL A 36 -3.30 12.09 14.90
N THR A 37 -1.99 11.96 14.64
CA THR A 37 -1.06 13.11 14.55
C THR A 37 -0.39 13.21 13.18
N HIS A 38 -0.61 12.22 12.32
CA HIS A 38 -0.02 12.13 11.00
C HIS A 38 -0.98 11.46 10.03
N ILE A 39 -0.99 11.93 8.79
CA ILE A 39 -1.79 11.37 7.70
C ILE A 39 -0.83 10.98 6.57
N ALA A 40 -0.83 9.72 6.16
CA ALA A 40 -0.08 9.27 5.00
C ALA A 40 -1.00 9.19 3.77
N GLY A 41 -0.66 9.94 2.72
CA GLY A 41 -1.23 9.77 1.38
C GLY A 41 -0.35 8.81 0.57
N VAL A 42 -0.99 7.91 -0.18
CA VAL A 42 -0.30 6.97 -1.07
C VAL A 42 -0.91 7.07 -2.45
N ASP A 43 -0.07 7.20 -3.47
CA ASP A 43 -0.48 7.15 -4.86
C ASP A 43 0.44 6.23 -5.65
N ILE A 44 -0.12 5.52 -6.63
CA ILE A 44 0.55 4.45 -7.36
C ILE A 44 0.29 4.63 -8.84
N GLY A 45 1.37 4.62 -9.61
CA GLY A 45 1.36 4.73 -11.06
C GLY A 45 2.22 3.66 -11.72
N PHE A 46 2.14 3.61 -13.04
CA PHE A 46 2.90 2.68 -13.85
C PHE A 46 3.76 3.44 -14.85
N GLU A 47 5.04 3.08 -14.92
CA GLU A 47 6.04 3.60 -15.85
C GLU A 47 6.37 2.51 -16.89
N ASP A 48 7.17 2.85 -17.91
CA ASP A 48 7.72 1.88 -18.87
C ASP A 48 6.66 0.98 -19.53
N GLY A 49 5.55 1.59 -19.97
CA GLY A 49 4.45 0.85 -20.59
C GLY A 49 3.73 -0.16 -19.67
N GLY A 50 3.95 -0.07 -18.36
CA GLY A 50 3.36 -0.99 -17.37
C GLY A 50 4.35 -1.97 -16.75
N GLU A 51 5.61 -1.97 -17.16
CA GLU A 51 6.65 -2.88 -16.64
C GLU A 51 7.15 -2.47 -15.25
N THR A 52 7.10 -1.18 -14.92
CA THR A 52 7.52 -0.65 -13.62
C THR A 52 6.31 -0.13 -12.85
N THR A 53 6.12 -0.59 -11.62
CA THR A 53 5.16 0.00 -10.69
C THR A 53 5.88 1.01 -9.80
N ARG A 54 5.35 2.23 -9.71
CA ARG A 54 5.89 3.32 -8.89
C ARG A 54 4.86 3.71 -7.83
N ALA A 55 5.24 3.58 -6.56
CA ALA A 55 4.45 4.08 -5.45
C ALA A 55 5.12 5.32 -4.83
N ALA A 56 4.31 6.33 -4.50
CA ALA A 56 4.72 7.49 -3.72
C ALA A 56 3.93 7.51 -2.41
N VAL A 57 4.63 7.71 -1.30
CA VAL A 57 4.06 7.92 0.03
C VAL A 57 4.44 9.32 0.49
N VAL A 58 3.46 10.12 0.91
CA VAL A 58 3.65 11.45 1.48
C VAL A 58 3.04 11.45 2.86
N VAL A 59 3.83 11.77 3.89
CA VAL A 59 3.33 11.88 5.28
C VAL A 59 3.18 13.35 5.62
N LEU A 60 1.99 13.70 6.09
CA LEU A 60 1.60 15.02 6.56
C LEU A 60 1.53 15.01 8.08
N LYS A 61 1.96 16.09 8.72
CA LYS A 61 1.61 16.35 10.12
C LYS A 61 0.14 16.75 10.18
N TRP A 62 -0.59 16.17 11.12
CA TRP A 62 -1.99 16.48 11.41
C TRP A 62 -2.13 16.92 12.86
N ASP A 63 -2.73 18.09 13.06
CA ASP A 63 -3.14 18.55 14.37
C ASP A 63 -4.57 19.10 14.25
N PRO A 64 -5.57 18.44 14.86
CA PRO A 64 -6.95 18.88 14.77
C PRO A 64 -7.20 20.25 15.41
N ALA A 65 -6.32 20.73 16.31
CA ALA A 65 -6.44 22.05 16.92
C ALA A 65 -5.95 23.18 15.99
N THR A 66 -5.05 22.88 15.05
CA THR A 66 -4.46 23.88 14.12
C THR A 66 -4.82 23.62 12.66
N ALA A 67 -5.77 22.72 12.39
CA ALA A 67 -6.30 22.49 11.05
C ALA A 67 -6.75 23.82 10.40
N PRO A 68 -6.48 24.07 9.10
CA PRO A 68 -6.14 23.10 8.06
C PRO A 68 -4.63 22.96 7.75
N GLU A 69 -3.72 23.36 8.63
CA GLU A 69 -2.29 23.27 8.33
C GLU A 69 -1.84 21.80 8.12
N LEU A 70 -1.35 21.50 6.91
CA LEU A 70 -0.89 20.17 6.50
C LEU A 70 0.55 20.28 5.99
N SER A 71 1.52 20.25 6.91
CA SER A 71 2.93 20.27 6.54
C SER A 71 3.41 18.88 6.15
N VAL A 72 4.08 18.79 4.99
CA VAL A 72 4.75 17.55 4.57
C VAL A 72 5.96 17.32 5.46
N VAL A 73 5.99 16.18 6.14
CA VAL A 73 7.09 15.79 7.03
C VAL A 73 7.94 14.66 6.46
N GLU A 74 7.43 13.91 5.49
CA GLU A 74 8.17 12.84 4.84
C GLU A 74 7.63 12.56 3.44
N GLN A 75 8.51 12.21 2.51
CA GLN A 75 8.15 11.78 1.15
C GLN A 75 9.06 10.64 0.73
N VAL A 76 8.46 9.58 0.21
CA VAL A 76 9.16 8.38 -0.23
C VAL A 76 8.62 7.96 -1.59
N VAL A 77 9.53 7.53 -2.47
CA VAL A 77 9.17 6.89 -3.74
C VAL A 77 9.81 5.51 -3.79
N ASN A 78 9.02 4.52 -4.15
CA ASN A 78 9.49 3.19 -4.45
C ASN A 78 9.15 2.83 -5.90
N ARG A 79 10.08 2.14 -6.56
CA ARG A 79 9.90 1.60 -7.90
C ARG A 79 10.32 0.15 -7.88
N GLU A 80 9.50 -0.70 -8.48
CA GLU A 80 9.82 -2.11 -8.65
C GLU A 80 9.12 -2.72 -9.87
N PRO A 81 9.56 -3.88 -10.36
CA PRO A 81 8.91 -4.56 -11.48
C PRO A 81 7.45 -4.90 -11.18
N THR A 82 6.56 -4.59 -12.13
CA THR A 82 5.15 -4.96 -12.08
C THR A 82 4.99 -6.47 -12.13
N ARG A 83 4.37 -7.05 -11.09
CA ARG A 83 4.33 -8.51 -10.90
C ARG A 83 3.06 -9.18 -11.44
N MET A 84 2.06 -8.39 -11.80
CA MET A 84 0.73 -8.86 -12.22
C MET A 84 0.15 -8.00 -13.34
N PRO A 85 -0.49 -8.58 -14.38
CA PRO A 85 -1.22 -7.80 -15.37
C PRO A 85 -2.45 -7.14 -14.75
N TYR A 86 -3.02 -6.16 -15.46
CA TYR A 86 -4.30 -5.59 -15.06
C TYR A 86 -5.42 -6.65 -15.14
N ILE A 87 -6.05 -6.93 -14.01
CA ILE A 87 -7.25 -7.76 -13.92
C ILE A 87 -8.31 -6.96 -13.15
N PRO A 88 -9.47 -6.64 -13.75
CA PRO A 88 -10.56 -5.96 -13.04
C PRO A 88 -10.94 -6.68 -11.74
N GLY A 89 -11.01 -5.92 -10.64
CA GLY A 89 -11.29 -6.44 -9.30
C GLY A 89 -10.06 -6.91 -8.49
N LEU A 90 -8.88 -6.98 -9.10
CA LEU A 90 -7.64 -7.43 -8.45
C LEU A 90 -6.50 -6.40 -8.51
N LEU A 91 -6.83 -5.12 -8.73
CA LEU A 91 -5.84 -4.06 -8.89
C LEU A 91 -4.86 -3.97 -7.71
N SER A 92 -5.35 -4.17 -6.48
CA SER A 92 -4.50 -4.12 -5.29
C SER A 92 -3.36 -5.14 -5.31
N PHE A 93 -3.51 -6.31 -5.93
CA PHE A 93 -2.41 -7.28 -6.06
C PHE A 93 -1.31 -6.81 -7.01
N ARG A 94 -1.66 -5.94 -7.95
CA ARG A 94 -0.72 -5.30 -8.86
C ARG A 94 0.02 -4.15 -8.19
N GLU A 95 -0.62 -3.42 -7.28
CA GLU A 95 -0.15 -2.15 -6.72
C GLU A 95 0.47 -2.25 -5.32
N ILE A 96 -0.10 -3.08 -4.43
CA ILE A 96 0.33 -3.23 -3.02
C ILE A 96 1.82 -3.54 -2.87
N PRO A 97 2.45 -4.41 -3.68
CA PRO A 97 3.89 -4.68 -3.54
C PRO A 97 4.75 -3.40 -3.55
N ALA A 98 4.46 -2.48 -4.49
CA ALA A 98 5.21 -1.24 -4.61
C ALA A 98 4.91 -0.29 -3.43
N ALA A 99 3.65 -0.24 -2.99
CA ALA A 99 3.22 0.53 -1.83
C ALA A 99 3.90 0.06 -0.53
N LEU A 100 3.95 -1.25 -0.29
CA LEU A 100 4.65 -1.83 0.86
C LEU A 100 6.14 -1.47 0.82
N GLY A 101 6.80 -1.60 -0.33
CA GLY A 101 8.20 -1.19 -0.47
C GLY A 101 8.44 0.31 -0.29
N ALA A 102 7.42 1.16 -0.49
CA ALA A 102 7.49 2.57 -0.11
C ALA A 102 7.32 2.75 1.40
N PHE A 103 6.35 2.07 2.04
CA PHE A 103 6.17 2.11 3.49
C PHE A 103 7.38 1.58 4.27
N GLU A 104 8.06 0.54 3.79
CA GLU A 104 9.29 0.00 4.38
C GLU A 104 10.43 1.03 4.42
N LYS A 105 10.43 1.99 3.48
CA LYS A 105 11.41 3.07 3.41
C LYS A 105 11.01 4.30 4.23
N THR A 106 9.80 4.33 4.77
CA THR A 106 9.28 5.44 5.58
C THR A 106 9.76 5.30 7.03
N GLN A 107 10.57 6.25 7.49
CA GLN A 107 11.21 6.22 8.82
C GLN A 107 10.19 6.34 9.96
N ARG A 108 9.04 6.97 9.70
CA ARG A 108 7.95 7.14 10.68
C ARG A 108 7.18 5.84 10.97
N PHE A 109 7.15 4.87 10.06
CA PHE A 109 6.45 3.59 10.25
C PHE A 109 7.37 2.43 10.64
N ALA A 110 8.69 2.58 10.46
CA ALA A 110 9.69 1.59 10.83
C ALA A 110 9.89 1.39 12.35
N ARG A 111 9.08 2.04 13.22
CA ARG A 111 9.24 2.04 14.68
C ARG A 111 8.09 1.41 15.47
N THR A 112 7.23 0.60 14.85
CA THR A 112 6.26 -0.21 15.61
C THR A 112 6.91 -1.51 16.05
N GLY A 113 7.84 -1.41 17.00
CA GLY A 113 8.60 -2.53 17.55
C GLY A 113 9.39 -2.05 18.76
N ASP A 114 8.67 -1.72 19.83
CA ASP A 114 9.07 -1.84 21.24
C ASP A 114 8.05 -1.08 22.10
N GLY A 115 7.32 -1.84 22.93
CA GLY A 115 6.27 -1.37 23.83
C GLY A 115 5.40 -2.51 24.33
#